data_AF-A0A1Y1UVM6-F1
#
_entry.id   AF-A0A1Y1UVM6-F1
#
_cell.length_a   1.000
_cell.length_b   1.000
_cell.length_c   1.000
_cell.angle_alpha   90.00
_cell.angle_beta   90.00
_cell.angle_gamma   90.00
#
_symmetry.space_group_name_H-M   'P 1'
#
loop_
_entity.id
_entity.type
_entity.pdbx_description
1 polymer ?
#
loop_
_entity_poly.entity_id
_entity_poly.type
_entity_poly.pdbx_seq_one_letter_code
_entity_poly.pdbx_strand_id
1 'polypeptide(L)'
;MNKQLKKNTRKQVNQKKLKARTKVIVRRLPPNLPEEVFYDSINEWLENITWKSYYPGKLSKSKAKENVFSRAYLNFKNIETLIEFFKEYDGHMFIDSKGNEYQALVEFSLYQMIPKKRKNVDLKQNTIEKGNFFILYFIFINKLWIV
;
A
#
# COMPACT_ATOMS: atom_id res chain seq x y z
N MET A 1 -33.87 -5.42 31.48
CA MET A 1 -32.45 -5.15 31.83
C MET A 1 -31.51 -5.33 30.64
N ASN A 2 -31.67 -4.58 29.51
CA ASN A 2 -30.81 -4.75 28.32
C ASN A 2 -30.69 -3.51 27.39
N LYS A 3 -31.19 -2.33 27.80
CA LYS A 3 -31.09 -1.09 27.00
C LYS A 3 -29.80 -0.28 27.26
N GLN A 4 -29.12 -0.50 28.38
CA GLN A 4 -27.88 0.22 28.73
C GLN A 4 -26.64 -0.35 28.02
N LEU A 5 -26.55 -1.67 27.81
CA LEU A 5 -25.41 -2.30 27.12
C LEU A 5 -25.33 -1.94 25.62
N LYS A 6 -26.48 -1.74 24.95
CA LYS A 6 -26.53 -1.29 23.53
C LYS A 6 -26.20 0.18 23.31
N LYS A 7 -26.37 1.05 24.33
CA LYS A 7 -25.99 2.47 24.24
C LYS A 7 -24.48 2.67 24.39
N ASN A 8 -23.79 1.80 25.13
CA ASN A 8 -22.35 1.89 25.35
C ASN A 8 -21.53 1.45 24.12
N THR A 9 -21.98 0.44 23.36
CA THR A 9 -21.30 0.03 22.12
C THR A 9 -21.43 1.07 21.00
N ARG A 10 -22.58 1.76 20.88
CA ARG A 10 -22.74 2.86 19.91
C ARG A 10 -21.95 4.12 20.27
N LYS A 11 -21.77 4.42 21.56
CA LYS A 11 -20.96 5.56 22.00
C LYS A 11 -19.45 5.33 21.84
N GLN A 12 -18.97 4.10 21.96
CA GLN A 12 -17.54 3.78 21.74
C GLN A 12 -17.12 3.84 20.25
N VAL A 13 -18.03 3.64 19.30
CA VAL A 13 -17.75 3.83 17.86
C VAL A 13 -17.57 5.32 17.51
N ASN A 14 -18.18 6.23 18.28
CA ASN A 14 -18.18 7.67 18.03
C ASN A 14 -17.02 8.44 18.70
N GLN A 15 -16.08 7.75 19.34
CA GLN A 15 -14.95 8.36 20.06
C GLN A 15 -13.59 7.75 19.72
N LYS A 16 -13.44 7.14 18.53
CA LYS A 16 -12.12 7.22 17.89
C LYS A 16 -11.93 8.70 17.56
N LYS A 17 -11.26 9.45 18.46
CA LYS A 17 -10.66 10.77 18.20
C LYS A 17 -10.42 10.88 16.71
N LEU A 18 -11.13 11.80 16.02
CA LEU A 18 -11.01 12.04 14.59
C LEU A 18 -9.52 12.24 14.28
N LYS A 19 -8.83 11.14 13.99
CA LYS A 19 -7.42 11.17 13.69
C LYS A 19 -7.36 11.90 12.35
N ALA A 20 -6.62 12.99 12.32
CA ALA A 20 -6.43 13.77 11.10
C ALA A 20 -6.12 12.80 9.94
N ARG A 21 -6.89 12.91 8.85
CA ARG A 21 -6.70 12.08 7.67
C ARG A 21 -5.46 12.59 6.95
N THR A 22 -4.32 11.95 7.16
CA THR A 22 -3.04 12.38 6.56
C THR A 22 -2.56 11.46 5.44
N LYS A 23 -3.32 10.41 5.12
CA LYS A 23 -3.01 9.50 4.02
C LYS A 23 -3.72 9.92 2.74
N VAL A 24 -2.95 10.11 1.68
CA VAL A 24 -3.43 10.46 0.34
C VAL A 24 -3.01 9.43 -0.68
N ILE A 25 -3.68 9.46 -1.81
CA ILE A 25 -3.34 8.71 -3.01
C ILE A 25 -3.16 9.70 -4.15
N VAL A 26 -2.06 9.56 -4.88
CA VAL A 26 -1.84 10.21 -6.18
C VAL A 26 -2.26 9.21 -7.24
N ARG A 27 -3.31 9.54 -7.99
CA ARG A 27 -3.93 8.74 -9.05
C ARG A 27 -3.62 9.33 -10.41
N ARG A 28 -3.95 8.57 -11.46
CA ARG A 28 -3.81 8.96 -12.88
C ARG A 28 -2.38 9.29 -13.29
N LEU A 29 -1.39 8.70 -12.61
CA LEU A 29 0.00 8.80 -13.03
C LEU A 29 0.22 7.98 -14.31
N PRO A 30 1.17 8.39 -15.17
CA PRO A 30 1.51 7.64 -16.38
C PRO A 30 1.78 6.16 -16.08
N PRO A 31 1.27 5.23 -16.91
CA PRO A 31 1.39 3.79 -16.69
C PRO A 31 2.83 3.27 -16.70
N ASN A 32 3.74 3.98 -17.36
CA ASN A 32 5.16 3.68 -17.46
C ASN A 32 6.06 4.58 -16.59
N LEU A 33 5.47 5.41 -15.71
CA LEU A 33 6.26 6.28 -14.84
C LEU A 33 7.11 5.43 -13.88
N PRO A 34 8.44 5.57 -13.86
CA PRO A 34 9.28 4.91 -12.85
C PRO A 34 9.01 5.48 -11.46
N GLU A 35 9.15 4.62 -10.44
CA GLU A 35 8.94 5.03 -9.04
C GLU A 35 9.92 6.14 -8.61
N GLU A 36 11.17 6.06 -9.05
CA GLU A 36 12.22 7.03 -8.74
C GLU A 36 11.87 8.43 -9.26
N VAL A 37 11.51 8.52 -10.56
CA VAL A 37 11.11 9.77 -11.21
C VAL A 37 9.91 10.42 -10.52
N PHE A 38 8.95 9.60 -10.06
CA PHE A 38 7.82 10.10 -9.29
C PHE A 38 8.25 10.68 -7.93
N TYR A 39 9.19 10.06 -7.24
CA TYR A 39 9.66 10.59 -5.95
C TYR A 39 10.54 11.81 -6.11
N ASP A 40 11.32 11.90 -7.19
CA ASP A 40 12.09 13.09 -7.52
C ASP A 40 11.17 14.31 -7.73
N SER A 41 10.02 14.12 -8.39
CA SER A 41 9.05 15.21 -8.59
C SER A 41 8.33 15.66 -7.32
N ILE A 42 8.41 14.90 -6.22
CA ILE A 42 7.85 15.27 -4.91
C ILE A 42 8.92 15.40 -3.83
N ASN A 43 10.19 15.56 -4.23
CA ASN A 43 11.35 15.52 -3.33
C ASN A 43 11.22 16.51 -2.16
N GLU A 44 10.69 17.71 -2.43
CA GLU A 44 10.47 18.78 -1.46
C GLU A 44 9.59 18.34 -0.26
N TRP A 45 8.64 17.42 -0.48
CA TRP A 45 7.75 16.92 0.58
C TRP A 45 8.19 15.58 1.17
N LEU A 46 9.22 14.91 0.63
CA LEU A 46 9.60 13.56 1.04
C LEU A 46 9.96 13.45 2.52
N GLU A 47 10.62 14.47 3.08
CA GLU A 47 10.98 14.52 4.50
C GLU A 47 9.75 14.51 5.42
N ASN A 48 8.63 15.02 4.94
CA ASN A 48 7.36 15.10 5.66
C ASN A 48 6.48 13.86 5.49
N ILE A 49 6.94 12.85 4.74
CA ILE A 49 6.22 11.61 4.47
C ILE A 49 6.72 10.50 5.40
N THR A 50 5.82 9.96 6.23
CA THR A 50 6.11 8.85 7.16
C THR A 50 6.08 7.47 6.50
N TRP A 51 5.28 7.33 5.45
CA TRP A 51 5.09 6.07 4.75
C TRP A 51 4.71 6.36 3.30
N LYS A 52 5.31 5.62 2.37
CA LYS A 52 5.06 5.71 0.95
C LYS A 52 5.01 4.32 0.33
N SER A 53 4.21 4.19 -0.71
CA SER A 53 4.10 2.96 -1.50
C SER A 53 3.69 3.31 -2.92
N TYR A 54 4.54 2.99 -3.88
CA TYR A 54 4.25 3.12 -5.29
C TYR A 54 3.69 1.81 -5.85
N TYR A 55 2.74 1.91 -6.78
CA TYR A 55 2.22 0.79 -7.55
C TYR A 55 2.30 1.15 -9.03
N PRO A 56 3.21 0.49 -9.78
CA PRO A 56 3.34 0.74 -11.20
C PRO A 56 2.07 0.32 -11.93
N GLY A 57 1.75 1.12 -12.95
CA GLY A 57 0.69 0.85 -13.89
C GLY A 57 1.09 -0.21 -14.92
N LYS A 58 0.27 -0.32 -15.96
CA LYS A 58 0.51 -1.24 -17.07
C LYS A 58 -0.08 -0.69 -18.36
N LEU A 59 0.76 -0.52 -19.36
CA LEU A 59 0.31 -0.30 -20.73
C LEU A 59 -0.34 -1.58 -21.28
N SER A 60 -1.53 -1.42 -21.83
CA SER A 60 -2.18 -2.50 -22.57
C SER A 60 -1.51 -2.70 -23.93
N LYS A 61 -1.31 -3.96 -24.32
CA LYS A 61 -0.84 -4.34 -25.65
C LYS A 61 -1.97 -4.41 -26.68
N SER A 62 -3.23 -4.50 -26.22
CA SER A 62 -4.41 -4.60 -27.08
C SER A 62 -5.18 -3.30 -27.06
N LYS A 63 -5.58 -2.84 -28.25
CA LYS A 63 -6.40 -1.62 -28.44
C LYS A 63 -7.78 -1.73 -27.79
N ALA A 64 -8.25 -2.95 -27.54
CA ALA A 64 -9.54 -3.20 -26.88
C ALA A 64 -9.49 -3.09 -25.34
N LYS A 65 -8.31 -2.91 -24.74
CA LYS A 65 -8.14 -2.79 -23.29
C LYS A 65 -7.50 -1.45 -22.93
N GLU A 66 -8.05 -0.81 -21.92
CA GLU A 66 -7.52 0.44 -21.39
C GLU A 66 -6.20 0.22 -20.65
N ASN A 67 -5.40 1.29 -20.59
CA ASN A 67 -4.18 1.31 -19.80
C ASN A 67 -4.51 1.40 -18.31
N VAL A 68 -3.75 0.70 -17.49
CA VAL A 68 -3.85 0.82 -16.03
C VAL A 68 -2.88 1.89 -15.58
N PHE A 69 -3.37 2.99 -15.03
CA PHE A 69 -2.54 4.06 -14.49
C PHE A 69 -1.71 3.61 -13.29
N SER A 70 -0.54 4.23 -13.14
CA SER A 70 0.25 4.11 -11.91
C SER A 70 -0.43 4.89 -10.78
N ARG A 71 -0.10 4.53 -9.54
CA ARG A 71 -0.61 5.21 -8.35
C ARG A 71 0.39 5.15 -7.21
N ALA A 72 0.42 6.20 -6.41
CA ALA A 72 1.26 6.28 -5.23
C ALA A 72 0.40 6.57 -4.00
N TYR A 73 0.67 5.89 -2.89
CA TYR A 73 0.06 6.20 -1.60
C TYR A 73 1.11 6.85 -0.71
N LEU A 74 0.74 7.97 -0.10
CA LEU A 74 1.61 8.75 0.76
C LEU A 74 0.91 8.99 2.10
N ASN A 75 1.64 8.94 3.20
CA ASN A 75 1.14 9.32 4.51
C ASN A 75 2.00 10.45 5.10
N PHE A 76 1.41 11.62 5.25
CA PHE A 76 2.08 12.80 5.77
C PHE A 76 2.15 12.79 7.30
N LYS A 77 3.21 13.41 7.84
CA LYS A 77 3.38 13.69 9.27
C LYS A 77 2.33 14.70 9.74
N ASN A 78 2.21 15.81 9.00
CA ASN A 78 1.37 16.95 9.35
C ASN A 78 0.31 17.20 8.27
N ILE A 79 -0.82 17.82 8.66
CA ILE A 79 -1.89 18.15 7.71
C ILE A 79 -1.56 19.41 6.90
N GLU A 80 -0.79 20.34 7.45
CA GLU A 80 -0.36 21.59 6.81
C GLU A 80 0.46 21.30 5.54
N THR A 81 1.50 20.49 5.67
CA THR A 81 2.34 20.03 4.55
C THR A 81 1.55 19.24 3.50
N LEU A 82 0.49 18.56 3.91
CA LEU A 82 -0.39 17.84 2.99
C LEU A 82 -1.29 18.79 2.20
N ILE A 83 -1.74 19.89 2.81
CA ILE A 83 -2.51 20.93 2.13
C ILE A 83 -1.61 21.66 1.13
N GLU A 84 -0.37 21.98 1.48
CA GLU A 84 0.62 22.56 0.56
C GLU A 84 0.86 21.63 -0.64
N PHE A 85 1.17 20.36 -0.37
CA PHE A 85 1.31 19.35 -1.41
C PHE A 85 0.07 19.25 -2.31
N PHE A 86 -1.14 19.23 -1.75
CA PHE A 86 -2.37 19.17 -2.54
C PHE A 86 -2.53 20.40 -3.43
N LYS A 87 -2.26 21.61 -2.93
CA LYS A 87 -2.40 22.85 -3.70
C LYS A 87 -1.43 22.93 -4.87
N GLU A 88 -0.21 22.43 -4.70
CA GLU A 88 0.86 22.58 -5.69
C GLU A 88 0.92 21.39 -6.65
N TYR A 89 0.59 20.19 -6.19
CA TYR A 89 0.78 18.96 -6.95
C TYR A 89 -0.51 18.39 -7.56
N ASP A 90 -1.69 18.78 -7.06
CA ASP A 90 -2.94 18.41 -7.72
C ASP A 90 -3.02 19.05 -9.10
N GLY A 91 -3.22 18.23 -10.13
CA GLY A 91 -3.16 18.69 -11.50
C GLY A 91 -1.77 18.67 -12.14
N HIS A 92 -0.72 18.19 -11.45
CA HIS A 92 0.63 18.10 -12.03
C HIS A 92 0.60 17.28 -13.34
N MET A 93 1.12 17.87 -14.42
CA MET A 93 1.08 17.28 -15.75
C MET A 93 2.33 16.45 -16.02
N PHE A 94 2.13 15.19 -16.38
CA PHE A 94 3.18 14.32 -16.91
C PHE A 94 2.99 14.11 -18.40
N ILE A 95 4.10 14.17 -19.15
CA ILE A 95 4.11 13.93 -20.59
C ILE A 95 4.98 12.70 -20.85
N ASP A 96 4.41 11.68 -21.48
CA ASP A 96 5.18 10.52 -21.92
C ASP A 96 5.97 10.84 -23.20
N SER A 97 7.00 10.05 -23.48
CA SER A 97 7.79 10.04 -24.72
C SER A 97 6.97 10.06 -26.02
N LYS A 98 5.71 9.59 -25.97
CA LYS A 98 4.76 9.57 -27.09
C LYS A 98 3.86 10.81 -27.18
N GLY A 99 4.06 11.80 -26.31
CA GLY A 99 3.23 13.00 -26.21
C GLY A 99 1.88 12.80 -25.51
N ASN A 100 1.67 11.67 -24.84
CA ASN A 100 0.46 11.46 -24.05
C ASN A 100 0.55 12.25 -22.75
N GLU A 101 -0.47 13.05 -22.47
CA GLU A 101 -0.57 13.85 -21.25
C GLU A 101 -1.35 13.12 -20.16
N TYR A 102 -0.82 13.17 -18.94
CA TYR A 102 -1.43 12.55 -17.76
C TYR A 102 -1.45 13.57 -16.63
N GLN A 103 -2.65 13.99 -16.24
CA GLN A 103 -2.84 14.90 -15.13
C GLN A 103 -2.95 14.11 -13.81
N ALA A 104 -2.01 14.33 -12.90
CA ALA A 104 -2.01 13.73 -11.57
C ALA A 104 -3.21 14.23 -10.77
N LEU A 105 -3.85 13.31 -10.05
CA LEU A 105 -5.00 13.61 -9.19
C LEU A 105 -4.68 13.21 -7.75
N VAL A 106 -4.69 14.17 -6.83
CA VAL A 106 -4.43 13.92 -5.42
C VAL A 106 -5.75 13.78 -4.67
N GLU A 107 -5.97 12.65 -4.01
CA GLU A 107 -7.18 12.39 -3.24
C GLU A 107 -6.85 11.86 -1.85
N PHE A 108 -7.77 12.01 -0.90
CA PHE A 108 -7.67 11.28 0.36
C PHE A 108 -7.78 9.77 0.12
N SER A 109 -6.92 9.00 0.78
CA SER A 109 -7.00 7.54 0.74
C SER A 109 -8.30 7.08 1.41
N LEU A 110 -9.05 6.19 0.75
CA LEU A 110 -10.24 5.55 1.32
C LEU A 110 -9.93 4.82 2.64
N TYR A 111 -8.74 4.21 2.71
CA TYR A 111 -8.25 3.53 3.89
C TYR A 111 -7.05 4.26 4.48
N GLN A 112 -7.27 4.90 5.63
CA GLN A 112 -6.31 5.80 6.29
C GLN A 112 -5.28 5.07 7.18
N MET A 113 -5.41 3.76 7.41
CA MET A 113 -4.41 3.06 8.21
C MET A 113 -3.16 2.75 7.38
N ILE A 114 -2.01 2.83 8.05
CA ILE A 114 -0.71 2.47 7.51
C ILE A 114 -0.49 0.97 7.77
N PRO A 115 -0.11 0.17 6.75
CA PRO A 115 0.26 -1.22 6.94
C PRO A 115 1.41 -1.33 7.93
N LYS A 116 1.22 -2.08 9.02
CA LYS A 116 2.31 -2.39 9.95
C LYS A 116 3.16 -3.51 9.34
N LYS A 117 4.47 -3.34 9.31
CA LYS A 117 5.39 -4.47 9.01
C LYS A 117 5.12 -5.58 10.03
N ARG A 118 4.83 -6.80 9.56
CA ARG A 118 4.66 -7.95 10.46
C ARG A 118 6.01 -8.23 11.11
N LYS A 119 6.06 -8.20 12.44
CA LYS A 119 7.27 -8.50 13.22
C LYS A 119 7.41 -9.98 13.59
N ASN A 120 6.42 -10.79 13.26
CA ASN A 120 6.36 -12.17 13.75
C ASN A 120 6.93 -13.09 12.68
N VAL A 121 8.20 -13.42 12.82
CA VAL A 121 8.76 -14.68 12.30
C VAL A 121 8.19 -15.78 13.20
N ASP A 122 7.59 -16.81 12.62
CA ASP A 122 7.07 -17.93 13.41
C ASP A 122 8.24 -18.63 14.11
N LEU A 123 8.12 -18.90 15.42
CA LEU A 123 9.11 -19.66 16.19
C LEU A 123 9.34 -21.07 15.62
N LYS A 124 8.36 -21.60 14.88
CA LYS A 124 8.43 -22.90 14.19
C LYS A 124 8.80 -22.77 12.70
N GLN A 125 9.14 -21.56 12.22
CA GLN A 125 9.67 -21.40 10.88
C GLN A 125 11.02 -22.14 10.77
N ASN A 126 11.25 -22.82 9.64
CA ASN A 126 12.44 -23.65 9.40
C ASN A 126 12.64 -24.84 10.38
N THR A 127 11.59 -25.29 11.10
CA THR A 127 11.70 -26.47 11.98
C THR A 127 11.05 -27.73 11.42
N ILE A 128 10.70 -27.76 10.13
CA ILE A 128 10.01 -28.90 9.49
C ILE A 128 10.86 -30.17 9.58
N GLU A 129 12.19 -30.05 9.43
CA GLU A 129 13.15 -31.15 9.55
C GLU A 129 13.15 -31.82 10.92
N LYS A 130 12.79 -31.07 11.97
CA LYS A 130 12.71 -31.56 13.35
C LYS A 130 11.37 -32.23 13.66
N GLY A 131 10.41 -32.18 12.74
CA GLY A 131 9.09 -32.76 12.93
C GLY A 131 9.11 -34.27 12.73
N ASN A 132 8.51 -35.01 13.67
CA ASN A 132 8.36 -36.48 13.57
C ASN A 132 7.73 -36.92 12.24
N PHE A 133 6.82 -36.14 11.69
CA PHE A 133 6.18 -36.44 10.40
C PHE A 133 7.18 -36.42 9.23
N PHE A 134 8.06 -35.41 9.17
CA PHE A 134 9.11 -35.34 8.15
C PHE A 134 10.12 -36.46 8.31
N ILE A 135 10.51 -36.77 9.56
CA ILE A 135 11.44 -37.87 9.87
C ILE A 135 10.84 -39.23 9.45
N LEU A 136 9.58 -39.50 9.80
CA LEU A 136 8.87 -40.73 9.40
C LEU A 136 8.71 -40.84 7.89
N TYR A 137 8.36 -39.74 7.22
CA TYR A 137 8.27 -39.68 5.76
C TYR A 137 9.63 -39.93 5.10
N PHE A 138 10.70 -39.31 5.61
CA PHE A 138 12.07 -39.50 5.12
C PHE A 138 12.54 -40.95 5.32
N ILE A 139 12.26 -41.56 6.47
CA ILE A 139 12.56 -42.97 6.71
C ILE A 139 11.77 -43.86 5.73
N PHE A 140 10.48 -43.58 5.53
CA PHE A 140 9.62 -44.35 4.63
C PHE A 140 10.13 -44.35 3.18
N ILE A 141 10.51 -43.19 2.63
CA ILE A 141 11.06 -43.11 1.27
C ILE A 141 12.41 -43.82 1.13
N ASN A 142 13.29 -43.73 2.15
CA ASN A 142 14.59 -44.41 2.11
C ASN A 142 14.48 -45.92 2.29
N LYS A 143 13.42 -46.40 2.95
CA LYS A 143 13.14 -47.83 3.11
C LYS A 143 12.56 -48.47 1.85
N LEU A 144 11.98 -47.68 0.94
CA LEU A 144 11.39 -48.15 -0.32
C LEU A 144 12.43 -48.32 -1.46
N TRP A 145 13.66 -47.85 -1.28
CA TRP A 145 14.74 -47.88 -2.28
C TRP A 145 15.84 -48.92 -2.02
N ILE A 146 15.66 -49.77 -0.99
CA ILE A 146 16.54 -50.90 -0.68
C ILE A 146 15.75 -52.18 -0.98
N VAL A 147 15.62 -52.49 -2.27
CA VAL A 147 15.36 -53.83 -2.82
C VAL A 147 16.26 -53.98 -4.05
#